data_AF-A0A1D3L8R4-F1
#
_entry.id   AF-A0A1D3L8R4-F1
#
_cell.length_a   1.000
_cell.length_b   1.000
_cell.length_c   1.000
_cell.angle_alpha   90.00
_cell.angle_beta   90.00
_cell.angle_gamma   90.00
#
_symmetry.space_group_name_H-M   'P 1'
#
loop_
_entity.id
_entity.type
_entity.pdbx_description
1 polymer ?
#
loop_
_entity_poly.entity_id
_entity_poly.type
_entity_poly.pdbx_seq_one_letter_code
_entity_poly.pdbx_strand_id
1 'polypeptide(L)'
;CETFLEADKIINRENDARMKMEDIGKKSPYYEFCPNKKCLTDEQCIGAMTTYVFLKVRADKNNEHGEYFLMWLSDKLFKMHQKDKIEGENNIATLDAAYKSYLDKNIGNNKYWDALDNVKGLKDANLRHMNEFYKLLKHICKTIMHHKIKPTEYTGHLQNSTNSSNQYMLLYQNVSECDSYLHLLDNLKKTYEKFRTTINNGDSKLASSLQTLTTIENTDSYFVEGFKNFDFSDQKCQSKYDDSILENWKKDPNRRKKKDNEGNGDNNPQNLKLQSSVDQAPSPPAGVETSSNIPGNGVDRLESKDKVVCDTQSKENSKGSETTGICDI
;
A
#
# COMPACT_ATOMS: atom_id res chain seq x y z
N CYS A 1 7.34 -4.89 5.61
CA CYS A 1 7.62 -4.61 4.19
C CYS A 1 7.04 -5.67 3.26
N GLU A 2 7.49 -6.93 3.32
CA GLU A 2 6.98 -8.02 2.48
C GLU A 2 5.44 -8.09 2.45
N THR A 3 4.81 -8.07 3.63
CA THR A 3 3.34 -8.08 3.75
C THR A 3 2.66 -6.91 3.03
N PHE A 4 3.18 -5.68 3.16
CA PHE A 4 2.59 -4.50 2.53
C PHE A 4 2.74 -4.54 1.01
N LEU A 5 3.92 -4.89 0.51
CA LEU A 5 4.17 -4.97 -0.93
C LEU A 5 3.36 -6.10 -1.58
N GLU A 6 3.23 -7.24 -0.93
CA GLU A 6 2.43 -8.35 -1.45
C GLU A 6 0.93 -8.02 -1.47
N ALA A 7 0.42 -7.37 -0.41
CA ALA A 7 -0.95 -6.90 -0.38
C ALA A 7 -1.22 -5.85 -1.47
N ASP A 8 -0.26 -4.94 -1.70
CA ASP A 8 -0.33 -3.97 -2.80
C ASP A 8 -0.46 -4.67 -4.16
N LYS A 9 0.41 -5.65 -4.45
CA LYS A 9 0.38 -6.39 -5.72
C LYS A 9 -0.97 -7.04 -5.98
N ILE A 10 -1.53 -7.69 -4.95
CA ILE A 10 -2.83 -8.36 -5.07
C ILE A 10 -3.95 -7.35 -5.33
N ILE A 11 -4.01 -6.26 -4.55
CA ILE A 11 -5.06 -5.23 -4.69
C ILE A 11 -4.94 -4.49 -6.02
N ASN A 12 -3.72 -4.23 -6.48
CA ASN A 12 -3.45 -3.57 -7.76
C ASN A 12 -3.56 -4.52 -8.96
N ARG A 13 -3.82 -5.82 -8.74
CA ARG A 13 -3.92 -6.86 -9.78
C ARG A 13 -2.64 -6.96 -10.63
N GLU A 14 -1.48 -6.84 -9.98
CA GLU A 14 -0.17 -6.98 -10.62
C GLU A 14 0.04 -8.43 -11.11
N ASN A 15 0.66 -8.60 -12.27
CA ASN A 15 0.82 -9.91 -12.92
C ASN A 15 1.66 -10.91 -12.09
N ASP A 16 2.57 -10.41 -11.26
CA ASP A 16 3.46 -11.18 -10.40
C ASP A 16 2.95 -11.29 -8.95
N ALA A 17 1.70 -10.92 -8.69
CA ALA A 17 1.05 -11.17 -7.40
C ALA A 17 0.90 -12.69 -7.16
N ARG A 18 1.06 -13.14 -5.91
CA ARG A 18 0.92 -14.59 -5.60
C ARG A 18 -0.49 -15.15 -5.83
N MET A 19 -1.49 -14.27 -5.92
CA MET A 19 -2.86 -14.62 -6.26
C MET A 19 -3.62 -13.43 -6.82
N LYS A 20 -4.72 -13.71 -7.51
CA LYS A 20 -5.65 -12.68 -7.97
C LYS A 20 -6.51 -12.18 -6.81
N MET A 21 -6.98 -10.95 -6.92
CA MET A 21 -7.87 -10.33 -5.94
C MET A 21 -9.19 -11.10 -5.78
N GLU A 22 -9.75 -11.64 -6.87
CA GLU A 22 -10.97 -12.46 -6.88
C GLU A 22 -10.84 -13.76 -6.07
N ASP A 23 -9.60 -14.23 -5.87
CA ASP A 23 -9.35 -15.48 -5.16
C ASP A 23 -9.38 -15.29 -3.63
N ILE A 24 -9.38 -14.05 -3.13
CA ILE A 24 -9.45 -13.73 -1.69
C ILE A 24 -10.67 -14.40 -1.05
N GLY A 25 -11.84 -14.30 -1.68
CA GLY A 25 -13.08 -14.92 -1.20
C GLY A 25 -13.11 -16.45 -1.29
N LYS A 26 -12.09 -17.08 -1.87
CA LYS A 26 -12.02 -18.53 -2.12
C LYS A 26 -10.85 -19.21 -1.39
N LYS A 27 -9.85 -18.47 -0.94
CA LYS A 27 -8.60 -18.99 -0.39
C LYS A 27 -8.48 -18.72 1.11
N SER A 28 -8.17 -19.76 1.89
CA SER A 28 -7.78 -19.63 3.30
C SER A 28 -6.41 -18.94 3.40
N PRO A 29 -6.14 -18.12 4.44
CA PRO A 29 -7.04 -17.72 5.52
C PRO A 29 -7.95 -16.52 5.16
N TYR A 30 -7.83 -15.94 3.96
CA TYR A 30 -8.46 -14.66 3.64
C TYR A 30 -9.99 -14.70 3.65
N TYR A 31 -10.60 -15.78 3.15
CA TYR A 31 -12.06 -15.88 3.08
C TYR A 31 -12.72 -15.83 4.46
N GLU A 32 -12.00 -16.16 5.54
CA GLU A 32 -12.51 -16.08 6.91
C GLU A 32 -12.70 -14.64 7.38
N PHE A 33 -11.97 -13.70 6.78
CA PHE A 33 -12.10 -12.26 7.05
C PHE A 33 -13.16 -11.58 6.18
N CYS A 34 -13.75 -12.31 5.23
CA CYS A 34 -14.78 -11.78 4.36
C CYS A 34 -16.14 -11.70 5.05
N PRO A 35 -16.92 -10.64 4.81
CA PRO A 35 -18.35 -10.65 5.11
C PRO A 35 -19.02 -11.88 4.47
N ASN A 36 -19.79 -12.61 5.27
CA ASN A 36 -20.46 -13.86 4.87
C ASN A 36 -19.54 -14.91 4.19
N LYS A 37 -18.22 -14.86 4.48
CA LYS A 37 -17.20 -15.76 3.93
C LYS A 37 -17.07 -15.74 2.40
N LYS A 38 -17.48 -14.66 1.73
CA LYS A 38 -17.59 -14.65 0.25
C LYS A 38 -17.07 -13.43 -0.53
N CYS A 39 -16.47 -12.41 0.12
CA CYS A 39 -15.90 -11.17 -0.49
C CYS A 39 -16.29 -10.94 -1.96
N LEU A 40 -17.51 -10.47 -2.20
CA LEU A 40 -18.12 -10.37 -3.52
C LEU A 40 -17.74 -9.08 -4.26
N THR A 41 -17.28 -8.07 -3.52
CA THR A 41 -16.89 -6.76 -4.09
C THR A 41 -15.42 -6.47 -3.80
N ASP A 42 -14.84 -5.53 -4.57
CA ASP A 42 -13.45 -5.12 -4.38
C ASP A 42 -13.24 -4.51 -2.98
N GLU A 43 -14.21 -3.77 -2.44
CA GLU A 43 -14.16 -3.20 -1.09
C GLU A 43 -14.14 -4.29 -0.01
N GLN A 44 -14.93 -5.36 -0.19
CA GLN A 44 -14.91 -6.51 0.73
C GLN A 44 -13.58 -7.27 0.66
N CYS A 45 -13.04 -7.46 -0.55
CA CYS A 45 -11.71 -8.03 -0.75
C CYS A 45 -10.62 -7.19 -0.06
N ILE A 46 -10.70 -5.85 -0.17
CA ILE A 46 -9.77 -4.94 0.50
C ILE A 46 -9.99 -4.95 2.03
N GLY A 47 -11.22 -5.06 2.52
CA GLY A 47 -11.53 -5.25 3.94
C GLY A 47 -10.91 -6.53 4.51
N ALA A 48 -11.04 -7.65 3.80
CA ALA A 48 -10.39 -8.91 4.19
C ALA A 48 -8.87 -8.81 4.15
N MET A 49 -8.31 -8.18 3.11
CA MET A 49 -6.86 -7.94 3.02
C MET A 49 -6.36 -7.03 4.14
N THR A 50 -7.14 -6.02 4.54
CA THR A 50 -6.84 -5.13 5.66
C THR A 50 -6.70 -5.91 6.96
N THR A 51 -7.64 -6.84 7.23
CA THR A 51 -7.56 -7.75 8.39
C THR A 51 -6.31 -8.62 8.33
N TYR A 52 -6.01 -9.21 7.17
CA TYR A 52 -4.82 -10.03 6.99
C TYR A 52 -3.52 -9.24 7.26
N VAL A 53 -3.40 -8.03 6.68
CA VAL A 53 -2.22 -7.17 6.87
C VAL A 53 -2.08 -6.81 8.34
N PHE A 54 -3.15 -6.36 8.99
CA PHE A 54 -3.19 -6.02 10.41
C PHE A 54 -2.61 -7.13 11.29
N LEU A 55 -3.10 -8.36 11.10
CA LEU A 55 -2.65 -9.54 11.87
C LEU A 55 -1.20 -9.91 11.55
N LYS A 56 -0.81 -9.89 10.26
CA LYS A 56 0.54 -10.29 9.84
C LYS A 56 1.62 -9.33 10.28
N VAL A 57 1.36 -8.03 10.27
CA VAL A 57 2.31 -7.03 10.77
C VAL A 57 2.22 -6.87 12.29
N ARG A 58 1.28 -7.55 12.96
CA ARG A 58 1.06 -7.46 14.42
C ARG A 58 0.86 -6.01 14.86
N ALA A 59 0.00 -5.29 14.14
CA ALA A 59 -0.23 -3.86 14.34
C ALA A 59 -0.73 -3.51 15.75
N ASP A 60 -1.38 -4.46 16.44
CA ASP A 60 -1.84 -4.34 17.82
C ASP A 60 -0.75 -4.54 18.88
N LYS A 61 0.38 -5.13 18.50
CA LYS A 61 1.47 -5.48 19.43
C LYS A 61 2.61 -4.47 19.44
N ASN A 62 2.67 -3.60 18.44
CA ASN A 62 3.75 -2.63 18.29
C ASN A 62 3.19 -1.34 17.67
N ASN A 63 3.41 -0.22 18.36
CA ASN A 63 2.88 1.07 17.94
C ASN A 63 3.40 1.49 16.55
N GLU A 64 4.70 1.33 16.25
CA GLU A 64 5.27 1.65 14.94
C GLU A 64 4.63 0.79 13.84
N HIS A 65 4.38 -0.50 14.11
CA HIS A 65 3.66 -1.35 13.16
C HIS A 65 2.20 -0.92 12.97
N GLY A 66 1.55 -0.45 14.03
CA GLY A 66 0.24 0.19 13.98
C GLY A 66 0.24 1.46 13.12
N GLU A 67 1.22 2.33 13.30
CA GLU A 67 1.43 3.53 12.48
C GLU A 67 1.60 3.16 11.00
N TYR A 68 2.49 2.21 10.69
CA TYR A 68 2.74 1.74 9.32
C TYR A 68 1.51 1.09 8.68
N PHE A 69 0.74 0.32 9.47
CA PHE A 69 -0.52 -0.23 9.04
C PHE A 69 -1.53 0.86 8.67
N LEU A 70 -1.65 1.90 9.50
CA LEU A 70 -2.57 3.00 9.25
C LEU A 70 -2.13 3.88 8.06
N MET A 71 -0.83 4.04 7.82
CA MET A 71 -0.32 4.63 6.57
C MET A 71 -0.76 3.79 5.34
N TRP A 72 -0.50 2.48 5.36
CA TRP A 72 -0.88 1.57 4.27
C TRP A 72 -2.39 1.61 3.99
N LEU A 73 -3.18 1.56 5.06
CA LEU A 73 -4.63 1.64 4.98
C LEU A 73 -5.10 2.97 4.37
N SER A 74 -4.51 4.08 4.81
CA SER A 74 -4.80 5.41 4.28
C SER A 74 -4.55 5.49 2.77
N ASP A 75 -3.51 4.82 2.25
CA ASP A 75 -3.29 4.75 0.81
C ASP A 75 -4.45 4.07 0.07
N LYS A 76 -4.98 2.97 0.61
CA LYS A 76 -6.11 2.25 0.00
C LYS A 76 -7.37 3.08 0.02
N LEU A 77 -7.69 3.64 1.18
CA LEU A 77 -8.87 4.48 1.37
C LEU A 77 -8.81 5.75 0.52
N PHE A 78 -7.65 6.39 0.40
CA PHE A 78 -7.46 7.54 -0.46
C PHE A 78 -7.69 7.20 -1.94
N LYS A 79 -7.24 6.02 -2.40
CA LYS A 79 -7.47 5.56 -3.78
C LYS A 79 -8.93 5.24 -4.06
N MET A 80 -9.64 4.62 -3.10
CA MET A 80 -11.10 4.43 -3.21
C MET A 80 -11.80 5.79 -3.30
N HIS A 81 -11.44 6.72 -2.41
CA HIS A 81 -12.01 8.05 -2.41
C HIS A 81 -11.83 8.76 -3.76
N GLN A 82 -10.64 8.71 -4.35
CA GLN A 82 -10.40 9.31 -5.67
C GLN A 82 -11.22 8.68 -6.81
N LYS A 83 -11.57 7.39 -6.71
CA LYS A 83 -12.40 6.71 -7.73
C LYS A 83 -13.87 7.08 -7.60
N ASP A 84 -14.36 7.21 -6.37
CA ASP A 84 -15.77 7.45 -6.09
C ASP A 84 -16.13 8.94 -6.02
N LYS A 85 -15.12 9.82 -5.99
CA LYS A 85 -15.33 11.25 -5.84
C LYS A 85 -16.12 11.83 -7.01
N ILE A 86 -17.31 12.35 -6.70
CA ILE A 86 -18.12 13.14 -7.61
C ILE A 86 -17.67 14.60 -7.52
N GLU A 87 -17.59 15.28 -8.68
CA GLU A 87 -17.23 16.69 -8.74
C GLU A 87 -18.23 17.54 -7.93
N GLY A 88 -17.72 18.30 -6.95
CA GLY A 88 -18.54 19.13 -6.05
C GLY A 88 -18.86 18.51 -4.67
N GLU A 89 -18.50 17.25 -4.42
CA GLU A 89 -18.69 16.62 -3.11
C GLU A 89 -17.56 17.02 -2.12
N ASN A 90 -17.89 17.09 -0.83
CA ASN A 90 -16.91 17.37 0.22
C ASN A 90 -15.81 16.32 0.21
N ASN A 91 -14.55 16.76 0.11
CA ASN A 91 -13.42 15.83 0.20
C ASN A 91 -13.41 15.15 1.57
N ILE A 92 -13.29 13.83 1.58
CA ILE A 92 -13.05 13.09 2.80
C ILE A 92 -11.67 13.48 3.31
N ALA A 93 -11.66 14.22 4.41
CA ALA A 93 -10.44 14.86 4.92
C ALA A 93 -9.60 13.93 5.80
N THR A 94 -10.22 13.08 6.62
CA THR A 94 -9.53 12.29 7.65
C THR A 94 -9.58 10.79 7.39
N LEU A 95 -8.64 10.06 8.01
CA LEU A 95 -8.60 8.61 7.96
C LEU A 95 -9.88 7.96 8.51
N ASP A 96 -10.39 8.43 9.65
CA ASP A 96 -11.62 7.88 10.25
C ASP A 96 -12.85 8.09 9.36
N ALA A 97 -12.99 9.27 8.75
CA ALA A 97 -14.08 9.53 7.81
C ALA A 97 -14.01 8.59 6.60
N ALA A 98 -12.81 8.37 6.05
CA ALA A 98 -12.62 7.45 4.93
C ALA A 98 -12.90 6.00 5.32
N TYR A 99 -12.45 5.59 6.50
CA TYR A 99 -12.70 4.27 7.03
C TYR A 99 -14.21 3.99 7.17
N LYS A 100 -14.96 4.93 7.75
CA LYS A 100 -16.41 4.83 7.91
C LYS A 100 -17.14 4.74 6.57
N SER A 101 -16.72 5.53 5.59
CA SER A 101 -17.34 5.55 4.26
C SER A 101 -17.10 4.26 3.47
N TYR A 102 -15.88 3.71 3.50
CA TYR A 102 -15.50 2.64 2.57
C TYR A 102 -15.33 1.26 3.22
N LEU A 103 -14.98 1.18 4.52
CA LEU A 103 -14.60 -0.09 5.14
C LEU A 103 -15.48 -0.53 6.31
N ASP A 104 -16.14 0.36 7.05
CA ASP A 104 -16.92 -0.03 8.25
C ASP A 104 -18.02 -1.07 7.93
N LYS A 105 -18.63 -0.99 6.74
CA LYS A 105 -19.60 -2.00 6.25
C LYS A 105 -18.96 -3.23 5.60
N ASN A 106 -17.68 -3.18 5.27
CA ASN A 106 -16.97 -4.16 4.44
C ASN A 106 -15.90 -4.98 5.17
N ILE A 107 -15.61 -4.67 6.44
CA ILE A 107 -14.51 -5.29 7.22
C ILE A 107 -14.95 -6.43 8.16
N GLY A 108 -16.22 -6.85 8.07
CA GLY A 108 -16.78 -7.86 8.96
C GLY A 108 -16.75 -7.41 10.44
N ASN A 109 -16.50 -8.34 11.35
CA ASN A 109 -16.50 -8.05 12.80
C ASN A 109 -15.19 -7.43 13.32
N ASN A 110 -14.19 -7.21 12.45
CA ASN A 110 -12.84 -6.83 12.86
C ASN A 110 -12.70 -5.31 12.99
N LYS A 111 -13.17 -4.76 14.12
CA LYS A 111 -12.97 -3.35 14.48
C LYS A 111 -11.58 -3.16 15.08
N TYR A 112 -10.60 -2.84 14.25
CA TYR A 112 -9.20 -2.72 14.67
C TYR A 112 -8.90 -1.47 15.51
N TRP A 113 -9.79 -0.48 15.55
CA TRP A 113 -9.55 0.77 16.29
C TRP A 113 -9.36 0.55 17.79
N ASP A 114 -10.09 -0.39 18.39
CA ASP A 114 -9.95 -0.72 19.81
C ASP A 114 -8.60 -1.40 20.09
N ALA A 115 -8.10 -2.17 19.12
CA ALA A 115 -6.80 -2.82 19.19
C ALA A 115 -5.61 -1.88 18.89
N LEU A 116 -5.88 -0.66 18.38
CA LEU A 116 -4.90 0.37 18.04
C LEU A 116 -4.93 1.54 19.02
N ASP A 117 -5.32 1.31 20.28
CA ASP A 117 -5.56 2.37 21.28
C ASP A 117 -4.37 3.35 21.42
N ASN A 118 -3.14 2.84 21.37
CA ASN A 118 -1.91 3.65 21.49
C ASN A 118 -1.67 4.59 20.31
N VAL A 119 -2.22 4.28 19.13
CA VAL A 119 -2.05 5.08 17.90
C VAL A 119 -3.38 5.65 17.40
N LYS A 120 -4.43 5.59 18.24
CA LYS A 120 -5.80 5.95 17.85
C LYS A 120 -5.96 7.40 17.39
N GLY A 121 -5.09 8.32 17.84
CA GLY A 121 -5.14 9.70 17.39
C GLY A 121 -4.87 9.86 15.88
N LEU A 122 -4.27 8.86 15.22
CA LEU A 122 -4.14 8.82 13.76
C LEU A 122 -5.49 8.74 13.01
N LYS A 123 -6.60 8.47 13.70
CA LYS A 123 -7.95 8.59 13.15
C LYS A 123 -8.21 9.97 12.54
N ASP A 124 -7.69 11.01 13.21
CA ASP A 124 -7.93 12.40 12.84
C ASP A 124 -6.89 12.93 11.84
N ALA A 125 -5.89 12.12 11.49
CA ALA A 125 -4.89 12.49 10.51
C ALA A 125 -5.53 12.72 9.14
N ASN A 126 -5.03 13.73 8.44
CA ASN A 126 -5.41 14.00 7.06
C ASN A 126 -5.09 12.79 6.15
N LEU A 127 -6.10 12.33 5.41
CA LEU A 127 -6.02 11.15 4.56
C LEU A 127 -4.98 11.28 3.44
N ARG A 128 -4.87 12.47 2.83
CA ARG A 128 -3.90 12.74 1.77
C ARG A 128 -2.47 12.70 2.32
N HIS A 129 -2.22 13.34 3.47
CA HIS A 129 -0.90 13.27 4.12
C HIS A 129 -0.52 11.82 4.39
N MET A 130 -1.40 11.03 5.01
CA MET A 130 -1.12 9.63 5.34
C MET A 130 -0.88 8.75 4.10
N ASN A 131 -1.53 9.04 2.96
CA ASN A 131 -1.22 8.40 1.68
C ASN A 131 0.24 8.69 1.26
N GLU A 132 0.68 9.94 1.36
CA GLU A 132 2.05 10.34 1.00
C GLU A 132 3.10 9.74 1.96
N PHE A 133 2.77 9.60 3.26
CA PHE A 133 3.58 8.84 4.21
C PHE A 133 3.73 7.37 3.80
N TYR A 134 2.65 6.74 3.32
CA TYR A 134 2.75 5.38 2.81
C TYR A 134 3.61 5.29 1.55
N LYS A 135 3.60 6.30 0.66
CA LYS A 135 4.53 6.30 -0.49
C LYS A 135 5.98 6.26 -0.04
N LEU A 136 6.35 7.03 1.00
CA LEU A 136 7.68 6.97 1.60
C LEU A 136 7.97 5.57 2.16
N LEU A 137 7.08 5.03 3.01
CA LEU A 137 7.23 3.69 3.57
C LEU A 137 7.37 2.63 2.46
N LYS A 138 6.60 2.73 1.38
CA LYS A 138 6.65 1.83 0.23
C LYS A 138 8.00 1.88 -0.48
N HIS A 139 8.57 3.07 -0.70
CA HIS A 139 9.92 3.19 -1.28
C HIS A 139 10.99 2.60 -0.35
N ILE A 140 10.92 2.88 0.96
CA ILE A 140 11.79 2.27 1.96
C ILE A 140 11.69 0.74 1.89
N CYS A 141 10.47 0.21 1.87
CA CYS A 141 10.24 -1.22 1.79
C CYS A 141 10.73 -1.87 0.49
N LYS A 142 10.59 -1.19 -0.65
CA LYS A 142 11.16 -1.68 -1.91
C LYS A 142 12.68 -1.76 -1.83
N THR A 143 13.35 -0.75 -1.26
CA THR A 143 14.80 -0.77 -1.03
C THR A 143 15.20 -1.96 -0.15
N ILE A 144 14.52 -2.17 0.98
CA ILE A 144 14.79 -3.28 1.91
C ILE A 144 14.58 -4.64 1.23
N MET A 145 13.46 -4.83 0.53
CA MET A 145 13.14 -6.11 -0.10
C MET A 145 14.03 -6.44 -1.29
N HIS A 146 14.44 -5.42 -2.07
CA HIS A 146 15.39 -5.62 -3.16
C HIS A 146 16.73 -6.14 -2.63
N HIS A 147 17.23 -5.58 -1.53
CA HIS A 147 18.44 -6.10 -0.86
C HIS A 147 18.27 -7.54 -0.37
N LYS A 148 17.12 -7.89 0.22
CA LYS A 148 16.83 -9.26 0.72
C LYS A 148 16.79 -10.31 -0.40
N ILE A 149 16.22 -9.99 -1.57
CA ILE A 149 15.94 -10.98 -2.63
C ILE A 149 17.03 -10.98 -3.71
N LYS A 150 17.56 -9.81 -4.07
CA LYS A 150 18.50 -9.64 -5.19
C LYS A 150 19.64 -8.68 -4.80
N PRO A 151 20.51 -9.05 -3.86
CA PRO A 151 21.56 -8.16 -3.34
C PRO A 151 22.54 -7.70 -4.43
N THR A 152 22.64 -8.42 -5.56
CA THR A 152 23.59 -8.17 -6.66
C THR A 152 23.04 -7.26 -7.77
N GLU A 153 21.74 -6.98 -7.84
CA GLU A 153 21.15 -6.07 -8.86
C GLU A 153 21.23 -4.61 -8.37
N TYR A 154 22.30 -3.89 -8.72
CA TYR A 154 22.63 -2.56 -8.18
C TYR A 154 21.64 -1.43 -8.56
N THR A 155 21.03 -1.48 -9.75
CA THR A 155 20.28 -0.34 -10.33
C THR A 155 18.92 -0.08 -9.69
N GLY A 156 18.16 -1.15 -9.38
CA GLY A 156 16.82 -1.02 -8.77
C GLY A 156 16.84 -0.51 -7.33
N HIS A 157 17.87 -0.87 -6.57
CA HIS A 157 18.06 -0.46 -5.18
C HIS A 157 18.33 1.04 -5.04
N LEU A 158 19.23 1.58 -5.86
CA LEU A 158 19.62 3.00 -5.81
C LEU A 158 18.46 3.92 -6.21
N GLN A 159 17.64 3.50 -7.18
CA GLN A 159 16.46 4.27 -7.57
C GLN A 159 15.42 4.34 -6.45
N ASN A 160 15.14 3.23 -5.76
CA ASN A 160 14.18 3.22 -4.65
C ASN A 160 14.69 4.02 -3.44
N SER A 161 15.99 3.96 -3.15
CA SER A 161 16.63 4.82 -2.14
C SER A 161 16.50 6.30 -2.48
N THR A 162 16.79 6.66 -3.74
CA THR A 162 16.63 8.04 -4.22
C THR A 162 15.18 8.50 -4.14
N ASN A 163 14.22 7.66 -4.52
CA ASN A 163 12.79 7.96 -4.38
C ASN A 163 12.38 8.13 -2.91
N SER A 164 12.95 7.35 -2.00
CA SER A 164 12.72 7.50 -0.55
C SER A 164 13.20 8.87 -0.06
N SER A 165 14.43 9.26 -0.41
CA SER A 165 15.01 10.56 -0.03
C SER A 165 14.20 11.73 -0.58
N ASN A 166 13.83 11.69 -1.87
CA ASN A 166 12.99 12.72 -2.48
C ASN A 166 11.61 12.83 -1.81
N GLN A 167 10.94 11.70 -1.54
CA GLN A 167 9.63 11.71 -0.89
C GLN A 167 9.73 12.23 0.55
N TYR A 168 10.78 11.86 1.29
CA TYR A 168 11.03 12.37 2.64
C TYR A 168 11.19 13.89 2.67
N MET A 169 11.98 14.44 1.75
CA MET A 169 12.17 15.89 1.61
C MET A 169 10.84 16.63 1.38
N LEU A 170 10.01 16.11 0.47
CA LEU A 170 8.72 16.72 0.10
C LEU A 170 7.69 16.62 1.23
N LEU A 171 7.64 15.46 1.90
CA LEU A 171 6.79 15.27 3.07
C LEU A 171 7.16 16.23 4.18
N TYR A 172 8.46 16.35 4.51
CA TYR A 172 8.92 17.26 5.55
C TYR A 172 8.45 18.70 5.28
N GLN A 173 8.58 19.20 4.04
CA GLN A 173 8.10 20.55 3.71
C GLN A 173 6.59 20.73 3.86
N ASN A 174 5.80 19.68 3.68
CA ASN A 174 4.35 19.74 3.83
C ASN A 174 3.89 19.68 5.29
N VAL A 175 4.70 19.11 6.18
CA VAL A 175 4.27 18.76 7.54
C VAL A 175 5.21 19.26 8.63
N SER A 176 6.18 20.11 8.30
CA SER A 176 7.26 20.55 9.20
C SER A 176 6.79 21.29 10.45
N GLU A 177 5.54 21.76 10.47
CA GLU A 177 4.96 22.47 11.60
C GLU A 177 4.14 21.57 12.53
N CYS A 178 3.94 20.29 12.17
CA CYS A 178 3.08 19.38 12.91
C CYS A 178 3.87 18.26 13.59
N ASP A 179 3.99 18.31 14.92
CA ASP A 179 4.72 17.32 15.72
C ASP A 179 4.23 15.89 15.51
N SER A 180 2.90 15.70 15.37
CA SER A 180 2.30 14.40 15.07
C SER A 180 2.82 13.78 13.76
N TYR A 181 2.99 14.59 12.71
CA TYR A 181 3.54 14.13 11.44
C TYR A 181 5.06 14.03 11.47
N LEU A 182 5.74 14.93 12.18
CA LEU A 182 7.19 14.85 12.38
C LEU A 182 7.59 13.57 13.12
N HIS A 183 6.82 13.12 14.11
CA HIS A 183 7.02 11.83 14.78
C HIS A 183 6.92 10.64 13.80
N LEU A 184 5.93 10.66 12.90
CA LEU A 184 5.82 9.62 11.86
C LEU A 184 7.03 9.64 10.91
N LEU A 185 7.53 10.82 10.54
CA LEU A 185 8.74 10.96 9.72
C LEU A 185 9.97 10.41 10.45
N ASP A 186 10.12 10.72 11.73
CA ASP A 186 11.21 10.22 12.56
C ASP A 186 11.19 8.69 12.65
N ASN A 187 10.02 8.06 12.81
CA ASN A 187 9.91 6.61 12.85
C ASN A 187 10.25 5.95 11.51
N LEU A 188 9.84 6.54 10.38
CA LEU A 188 10.26 6.06 9.06
C LEU A 188 11.77 6.22 8.84
N LYS A 189 12.33 7.35 9.27
CA LYS A 189 13.78 7.62 9.21
C LYS A 189 14.57 6.62 10.05
N LYS A 190 14.19 6.40 11.31
CA LYS A 190 14.82 5.39 12.20
C LYS A 190 14.83 4.01 11.55
N THR A 191 13.70 3.58 10.98
CA THR A 191 13.60 2.28 10.29
C THR A 191 14.57 2.19 9.12
N TYR A 192 14.68 3.24 8.31
CA TYR A 192 15.58 3.26 7.17
C TYR A 192 17.06 3.31 7.59
N GLU A 193 17.42 4.12 8.58
CA GLU A 193 18.80 4.22 9.07
C GLU A 193 19.27 2.94 9.79
N LYS A 194 18.37 2.26 10.51
CA LYS A 194 18.65 0.93 11.07
C LYS A 194 18.98 -0.09 9.98
N PHE A 195 18.24 -0.06 8.88
CA PHE A 195 18.53 -0.89 7.71
C PHE A 195 19.90 -0.54 7.09
N ARG A 196 20.18 0.74 6.86
CA ARG A 196 21.48 1.19 6.33
C ARG A 196 22.65 0.76 7.21
N THR A 197 22.51 0.91 8.52
CA THR A 197 23.51 0.46 9.51
C THR A 197 23.74 -1.04 9.45
N THR A 198 22.66 -1.82 9.31
CA THR A 198 22.73 -3.28 9.18
C THR A 198 23.50 -3.68 7.92
N ILE A 199 23.24 -3.02 6.78
CA ILE A 199 23.99 -3.25 5.54
C ILE A 199 25.44 -2.84 5.72
N ASN A 200 25.73 -1.69 6.34
CA ASN A 200 27.09 -1.17 6.46
C ASN A 200 28.05 -2.14 7.18
N ASN A 201 27.51 -2.95 8.10
CA ASN A 201 28.28 -3.99 8.81
C ASN A 201 28.69 -5.17 7.91
N GLY A 202 28.00 -5.38 6.78
CA GLY A 202 28.30 -6.46 5.82
C GLY A 202 28.88 -5.95 4.48
N ASP A 203 28.33 -4.87 3.94
CA ASP A 203 28.72 -4.22 2.69
C ASP A 203 28.66 -2.70 2.83
N SER A 204 29.76 -2.11 3.29
CA SER A 204 29.87 -0.66 3.50
C SER A 204 29.79 0.15 2.20
N LYS A 205 30.18 -0.43 1.07
CA LYS A 205 30.09 0.23 -0.24
C LYS A 205 28.63 0.36 -0.67
N LEU A 206 27.84 -0.70 -0.51
CA LEU A 206 26.41 -0.65 -0.77
C LEU A 206 25.70 0.33 0.16
N ALA A 207 26.01 0.30 1.46
CA ALA A 207 25.42 1.24 2.42
C ALA A 207 25.74 2.71 2.08
N SER A 208 26.96 2.98 1.61
CA SER A 208 27.39 4.33 1.20
C SER A 208 26.70 4.81 -0.08
N SER A 209 26.29 3.88 -0.96
CA SER A 209 25.51 4.22 -2.17
C SER A 209 24.07 4.66 -1.85
N LEU A 210 23.52 4.20 -0.72
CA LEU A 210 22.17 4.54 -0.29
C LEU A 210 22.10 6.01 0.15
N GLN A 211 21.15 6.75 -0.43
CA GLN A 211 20.85 8.12 -0.05
C GLN A 211 20.42 8.17 1.42
N THR A 212 20.85 9.21 2.14
CA THR A 212 20.35 9.53 3.48
C THR A 212 18.95 10.16 3.40
N LEU A 213 18.19 10.08 4.49
CA LEU A 213 16.92 10.82 4.62
C LEU A 213 17.16 12.14 5.36
N THR A 214 17.39 13.19 4.57
CA THR A 214 17.66 14.55 5.05
C THR A 214 16.63 15.54 4.50
N THR A 215 16.49 16.68 5.16
CA THR A 215 15.59 17.74 4.66
C THR A 215 16.18 18.41 3.41
N ILE A 216 15.39 19.27 2.77
CA ILE A 216 15.85 20.14 1.69
C ILE A 216 17.07 20.99 2.08
N GLU A 217 17.17 21.36 3.34
CA GLU A 217 18.24 22.16 3.90
C GLU A 217 19.42 21.30 4.37
N ASN A 218 19.38 19.99 4.09
CA ASN A 218 20.34 18.97 4.54
C ASN A 218 20.38 18.79 6.06
N THR A 219 19.28 19.08 6.75
CA THR A 219 19.14 18.76 8.17
C THR A 219 19.07 17.24 8.32
N ASP A 220 20.03 16.67 9.05
CA ASP A 220 20.10 15.26 9.38
C ASP A 220 19.89 15.03 10.88
N SER A 221 18.71 15.40 11.38
CA SER A 221 18.30 15.19 12.77
C SER A 221 16.97 14.45 12.84
N TYR A 222 16.61 14.05 14.06
CA TYR A 222 15.24 13.75 14.43
C TYR A 222 14.57 15.04 14.89
N PHE A 223 13.26 15.12 14.75
CA PHE A 223 12.51 16.37 14.96
C PHE A 223 11.79 16.41 16.30
N VAL A 224 11.32 15.26 16.78
CA VAL A 224 10.49 15.18 17.99
C VAL A 224 11.17 14.34 19.07
N GLU A 225 11.44 14.97 20.21
CA GLU A 225 11.90 14.28 21.42
C GLU A 225 10.74 14.12 22.41
N GLY A 226 10.59 12.93 22.98
CA GLY A 226 9.58 12.67 24.01
C GLY A 226 8.12 12.74 23.52
N PHE A 227 7.86 12.39 22.26
CA PHE A 227 6.51 12.31 21.70
C PHE A 227 5.59 11.48 22.60
N LYS A 228 4.42 12.05 22.96
CA LYS A 228 3.48 11.42 23.88
C LYS A 228 2.29 10.82 23.15
N ASN A 229 1.56 11.66 22.42
CA ASN A 229 0.30 11.32 21.79
C ASN A 229 0.16 12.05 20.46
N PHE A 230 -0.61 11.46 19.55
CA PHE A 230 -1.05 12.12 18.32
C PHE A 230 -2.13 13.16 18.62
N ASP A 231 -1.92 14.38 18.14
CA ASP A 231 -2.87 15.48 18.14
C ASP A 231 -2.88 16.14 16.74
N PHE A 232 -4.03 16.13 16.08
CA PHE A 232 -4.27 16.78 14.79
C PHE A 232 -5.26 17.94 14.90
N SER A 233 -5.66 18.30 16.14
CA SER A 233 -6.51 19.46 16.42
C SER A 233 -5.74 20.77 16.34
N ASP A 234 -4.41 20.73 16.47
CA ASP A 234 -3.53 21.88 16.21
C ASP A 234 -3.69 22.36 14.75
N GLN A 235 -3.89 23.66 14.57
CA GLN A 235 -4.04 24.29 13.27
C GLN A 235 -2.85 24.00 12.33
N LYS A 236 -1.64 23.83 12.88
CA LYS A 236 -0.43 23.46 12.12
C LYS A 236 -0.54 22.07 11.49
N CYS A 237 -1.33 21.17 12.08
CA CYS A 237 -1.59 19.83 11.58
C CYS A 237 -2.79 19.74 10.63
N GLN A 238 -3.55 20.82 10.46
CA GLN A 238 -4.76 20.87 9.63
C GLN A 238 -4.51 21.36 8.19
N SER A 239 -3.28 21.75 7.88
CA SER A 239 -2.88 22.17 6.54
C SER A 239 -3.16 21.07 5.52
N LYS A 240 -3.67 21.46 4.35
CA LYS A 240 -3.82 20.53 3.22
C LYS A 240 -2.45 20.26 2.62
N TYR A 241 -2.28 19.07 2.06
CA TYR A 241 -1.11 18.77 1.24
C TYR A 241 -1.01 19.74 0.06
N ASP A 242 0.13 20.40 -0.08
CA ASP A 242 0.40 21.35 -1.15
C ASP A 242 1.20 20.68 -2.27
N ASP A 243 0.48 20.29 -3.32
CA ASP A 243 1.05 19.71 -4.54
C ASP A 243 2.00 20.69 -5.27
N SER A 244 1.89 22.01 -5.01
CA SER A 244 2.75 23.02 -5.64
C SER A 244 4.20 22.96 -5.15
N ILE A 245 4.44 22.47 -3.93
CA ILE A 245 5.79 22.25 -3.38
C ILE A 245 6.57 21.28 -4.28
N LEU A 246 5.92 20.20 -4.75
CA LEU A 246 6.52 19.24 -5.67
C LEU A 246 6.84 19.87 -7.03
N GLU A 247 5.91 20.65 -7.58
CA GLU A 247 6.09 21.28 -8.88
C GLU A 247 7.19 22.34 -8.88
N ASN A 248 7.29 23.11 -7.80
CA ASN A 248 8.39 24.06 -7.60
C ASN A 248 9.72 23.33 -7.40
N TRP A 249 9.74 22.23 -6.66
CA TRP A 249 10.93 21.40 -6.46
C TRP A 249 11.46 20.80 -7.79
N LYS A 250 10.58 20.34 -8.69
CA LYS A 250 10.96 19.83 -10.02
C LYS A 250 11.53 20.91 -10.96
N LYS A 251 11.05 22.15 -10.79
CA LYS A 251 11.37 23.30 -11.64
C LYS A 251 12.71 23.94 -11.29
N ASP A 252 13.23 23.80 -10.07
CA ASP A 252 14.50 24.38 -9.66
C ASP A 252 15.70 23.71 -10.39
N PRO A 253 16.33 24.41 -11.36
CA PRO A 253 17.45 23.85 -12.12
C PRO A 253 18.77 23.85 -11.31
N ASN A 254 18.87 24.64 -10.24
CA ASN A 254 20.09 24.77 -9.44
C ASN A 254 20.38 23.54 -8.57
N ARG A 255 19.38 22.69 -8.34
CA ARG A 255 19.55 21.45 -7.57
C ARG A 255 19.94 20.23 -8.41
N ARG A 256 19.72 20.27 -9.73
CA ARG A 256 20.23 19.24 -10.65
C ARG A 256 21.77 19.21 -10.72
N LYS A 257 22.43 20.30 -10.30
CA LYS A 257 23.89 20.47 -10.31
C LYS A 257 24.57 20.23 -8.95
N LYS A 258 23.82 20.05 -7.86
CA LYS A 258 24.42 19.98 -6.50
C LYS A 258 25.05 18.62 -6.16
N LYS A 259 25.07 17.67 -7.09
CA LYS A 259 25.76 16.36 -6.96
C LYS A 259 27.05 16.25 -7.78
N ASP A 260 27.39 17.22 -8.60
CA ASP A 260 28.54 17.11 -9.52
C ASP A 260 29.86 17.65 -8.91
N ASN A 261 29.85 18.20 -7.68
CA ASN A 261 31.00 18.92 -7.12
C ASN A 261 31.60 18.34 -5.83
N GLU A 262 31.30 17.09 -5.46
CA GLU A 262 32.11 16.35 -4.48
C GLU A 262 32.24 14.89 -4.92
N GLY A 263 33.30 14.61 -5.68
CA GLY A 263 33.68 13.25 -6.10
C GLY A 263 34.15 13.18 -7.54
N ASN A 264 35.44 13.41 -7.76
CA ASN A 264 36.10 13.16 -9.03
C ASN A 264 36.07 11.65 -9.33
N GLY A 265 35.41 11.21 -10.41
CA GLY A 265 35.54 9.85 -10.95
C GLY A 265 34.28 9.21 -11.55
N ASP A 266 34.23 9.23 -12.89
CA ASP A 266 33.35 8.51 -13.82
C ASP A 266 31.86 8.90 -13.97
N ASN A 267 31.60 9.53 -15.12
CA ASN A 267 30.32 10.03 -15.59
C ASN A 267 29.44 8.90 -16.13
N ASN A 268 28.20 8.83 -15.65
CA ASN A 268 27.06 8.52 -16.52
C ASN A 268 25.85 9.36 -16.06
N PRO A 269 25.42 10.38 -16.83
CA PRO A 269 24.31 11.24 -16.42
C PRO A 269 22.99 10.51 -16.62
N GLN A 270 22.42 9.93 -15.55
CA GLN A 270 21.05 9.43 -15.60
C GLN A 270 20.05 10.57 -15.31
N ASN A 271 19.41 11.00 -16.39
CA ASN A 271 18.27 11.89 -16.42
C ASN A 271 17.12 11.32 -15.57
N LEU A 272 16.73 12.03 -14.51
CA LEU A 272 15.57 11.74 -13.66
C LEU A 272 14.28 11.89 -14.48
N LYS A 273 13.79 10.81 -15.08
CA LYS A 273 12.39 10.69 -15.48
C LYS A 273 11.64 9.98 -14.36
N LEU A 274 11.11 10.75 -13.41
CA LEU A 274 10.19 10.27 -12.39
C LEU A 274 8.91 9.78 -13.10
N GLN A 275 8.70 8.47 -13.18
CA GLN A 275 7.42 7.94 -13.68
C GLN A 275 6.32 8.30 -12.66
N SER A 276 5.45 9.23 -13.02
CA SER A 276 4.13 9.34 -12.41
C SER A 276 3.34 8.09 -12.79
N SER A 277 3.28 7.11 -11.88
CA SER A 277 2.27 6.04 -11.96
C SER A 277 0.94 6.68 -11.56
N VAL A 278 0.29 7.28 -12.57
CA VAL A 278 -1.18 7.34 -12.60
C VAL A 278 -1.58 6.03 -13.25
N ASP A 279 -1.90 5.04 -12.41
CA ASP A 279 -2.47 3.78 -12.89
C ASP A 279 -3.84 4.12 -13.50
N GLN A 280 -3.89 4.25 -14.82
CA GLN A 280 -5.12 4.38 -15.58
C GLN A 280 -5.95 3.11 -15.35
N ALA A 281 -7.20 3.30 -14.92
CA ALA A 281 -8.18 2.22 -14.88
C ALA A 281 -8.32 1.59 -16.28
N PRO A 282 -8.50 0.26 -16.39
CA PRO A 282 -8.78 -0.36 -17.68
C PRO A 282 -10.15 0.11 -18.16
N SER A 283 -10.21 0.74 -19.33
CA SER A 283 -11.45 1.00 -20.05
C SER A 283 -12.20 -0.30 -20.33
N PRO A 284 -13.54 -0.30 -20.37
CA PRO A 284 -14.32 -1.47 -20.75
C PRO A 284 -14.08 -1.81 -22.24
N PRO A 285 -14.16 -3.09 -22.65
CA PRO A 285 -14.01 -3.45 -24.06
C PRO A 285 -15.17 -2.86 -24.88
N ALA A 286 -14.80 -2.15 -25.94
CA ALA A 286 -15.74 -1.69 -26.96
C ALA A 286 -16.42 -2.90 -27.61
N GLY A 287 -17.74 -2.77 -27.78
CA GLY A 287 -18.60 -3.77 -28.41
C GLY A 287 -18.15 -4.11 -29.82
N VAL A 288 -18.34 -5.37 -30.18
CA VAL A 288 -18.25 -5.86 -31.55
C VAL A 288 -19.33 -5.16 -32.36
N GLU A 289 -18.91 -4.32 -33.31
CA GLU A 289 -19.76 -3.89 -34.42
C GLU A 289 -20.05 -5.10 -35.31
N THR A 290 -21.28 -5.59 -35.28
CA THR A 290 -21.83 -6.45 -36.33
C THR A 290 -22.70 -5.59 -37.25
N SER A 291 -22.23 -5.41 -38.48
CA SER A 291 -22.97 -4.83 -39.60
C SER A 291 -24.27 -5.58 -39.83
N SER A 292 -25.37 -4.83 -39.95
CA SER A 292 -26.68 -5.34 -40.40
C SER A 292 -26.73 -5.51 -41.92
N ASN A 293 -27.37 -6.59 -42.39
CA ASN A 293 -28.36 -6.60 -43.48
C ASN A 293 -29.10 -7.97 -43.55
N ILE A 294 -30.43 -7.88 -43.65
CA ILE A 294 -31.52 -8.90 -43.62
C ILE A 294 -31.92 -9.29 -45.08
N PRO A 295 -32.85 -10.22 -45.46
CA PRO A 295 -33.63 -11.31 -44.78
C PRO A 295 -33.59 -12.70 -45.47
N GLY A 296 -34.16 -13.73 -44.85
CA GLY A 296 -34.66 -14.93 -45.56
C GLY A 296 -35.37 -15.96 -44.68
N ASN A 297 -36.66 -16.21 -44.97
CA ASN A 297 -37.61 -17.10 -44.28
C ASN A 297 -37.18 -18.57 -44.12
N GLY A 298 -37.73 -19.25 -43.11
CA GLY A 298 -37.77 -20.72 -43.07
C GLY A 298 -38.31 -21.29 -41.76
N VAL A 299 -39.57 -21.70 -41.79
CA VAL A 299 -40.31 -22.43 -40.76
C VAL A 299 -39.74 -23.85 -40.61
N ASP A 300 -39.55 -24.38 -39.39
CA ASP A 300 -40.19 -25.64 -38.95
C ASP A 300 -39.88 -26.08 -37.51
N ARG A 301 -40.84 -26.87 -37.00
CA ARG A 301 -41.12 -27.33 -35.64
C ARG A 301 -40.62 -28.77 -35.42
N LEU A 302 -40.61 -29.20 -34.14
CA LEU A 302 -40.60 -30.57 -33.54
C LEU A 302 -39.32 -30.87 -32.74
N GLU A 303 -39.41 -30.92 -31.39
CA GLU A 303 -39.60 -32.13 -30.54
C GLU A 303 -38.32 -33.00 -30.51
N SER A 304 -37.81 -33.53 -29.39
CA SER A 304 -38.31 -33.79 -28.04
C SER A 304 -37.15 -34.35 -27.18
N LYS A 305 -37.30 -34.26 -25.84
CA LYS A 305 -36.97 -35.23 -24.76
C LYS A 305 -35.59 -35.93 -24.77
N ASP A 306 -34.86 -36.02 -23.65
CA ASP A 306 -35.25 -36.80 -22.48
C ASP A 306 -34.62 -36.35 -21.15
N LYS A 307 -35.44 -36.48 -20.09
CA LYS A 307 -35.05 -36.63 -18.69
C LYS A 307 -34.73 -38.11 -18.44
N VAL A 308 -33.71 -38.39 -17.62
CA VAL A 308 -33.80 -39.46 -16.60
C VAL A 308 -33.14 -38.96 -15.31
N VAL A 309 -33.87 -39.14 -14.21
CA VAL A 309 -33.56 -38.87 -12.80
C VAL A 309 -33.50 -40.22 -12.08
N CYS A 310 -32.98 -40.19 -10.84
CA CYS A 310 -33.05 -41.19 -9.76
C CYS A 310 -31.89 -42.19 -9.70
N ASP A 311 -31.35 -42.59 -8.56
CA ASP A 311 -31.34 -42.06 -7.17
C ASP A 311 -30.49 -43.04 -6.32
N THR A 312 -29.94 -42.53 -5.22
CA THR A 312 -29.74 -43.19 -3.90
C THR A 312 -29.04 -44.56 -3.77
N GLN A 313 -27.93 -44.63 -3.02
CA GLN A 313 -27.85 -45.23 -1.67
C GLN A 313 -26.41 -45.38 -1.12
N SER A 314 -26.14 -44.62 -0.05
CA SER A 314 -25.58 -45.00 1.26
C SER A 314 -24.67 -46.24 1.42
N LYS A 315 -23.53 -46.04 2.10
CA LYS A 315 -23.16 -46.80 3.32
C LYS A 315 -22.10 -46.11 4.18
N GLU A 316 -22.43 -46.04 5.46
CA GLU A 316 -21.59 -45.69 6.64
C GLU A 316 -20.56 -46.79 6.97
N ASN A 317 -19.46 -46.36 7.62
CA ASN A 317 -18.65 -47.00 8.70
C ASN A 317 -17.17 -46.62 8.52
N SER A 318 -16.31 -46.39 9.51
CA SER A 318 -16.38 -46.13 10.96
C SER A 318 -14.92 -45.99 11.46
N LYS A 319 -14.67 -45.01 12.35
CA LYS A 319 -13.65 -44.95 13.45
C LYS A 319 -12.13 -45.25 13.24
N GLY A 320 -11.31 -44.39 13.88
CA GLY A 320 -9.98 -44.66 14.49
C GLY A 320 -8.85 -43.75 13.96
N SER A 321 -8.48 -42.64 14.65
CA SER A 321 -7.27 -42.46 15.51
C SER A 321 -5.97 -43.01 14.88
N GLU A 322 -4.83 -42.31 14.78
CA GLU A 322 -4.14 -41.47 15.77
C GLU A 322 -2.90 -40.81 15.11
N THR A 323 -2.59 -39.56 15.51
CA THR A 323 -1.26 -38.92 15.73
C THR A 323 -0.07 -38.92 14.75
N THR A 324 0.52 -37.70 14.68
CA THR A 324 1.96 -37.29 14.62
C THR A 324 2.71 -37.08 13.29
N GLY A 325 3.44 -35.95 13.23
CA GLY A 325 4.50 -35.59 12.27
C GLY A 325 4.40 -34.14 11.79
N ILE A 326 4.65 -33.12 12.63
CA ILE A 326 5.90 -32.33 12.69
C ILE A 326 6.89 -32.60 11.55
N CYS A 327 7.16 -31.57 10.74
CA CYS A 327 8.44 -31.30 10.09
C CYS A 327 8.58 -29.78 9.86
N ASP A 328 9.34 -29.13 10.76
CA ASP A 328 10.02 -27.87 10.48
C ASP A 328 11.27 -28.15 9.63
N ILE A 329 11.57 -27.26 8.66
CA ILE A 329 12.85 -26.56 8.39
C ILE A 329 12.49 -25.30 7.60
#